data_AF-A0A3A6NNL4-F1
#
_entry.id   AF-A0A3A6NNL4-F1
#
_cell.length_a   1.000
_cell.length_b   1.000
_cell.length_c   1.000
_cell.angle_alpha   90.00
_cell.angle_beta   90.00
_cell.angle_gamma   90.00
#
_symmetry.space_group_name_H-M   'P 1'
#
loop_
_entity.id
_entity.type
_entity.pdbx_description
1 polymer ?
#
loop_
_entity_poly.entity_id
_entity_poly.type
_entity_poly.pdbx_seq_one_letter_code
_entity_poly.pdbx_strand_id
1 'polypeptide(L)'
;MYAELEQYKEKYAFLALEHEKLKKKYRRTKGAANTYQHMLFGRSPEKSSPEEAVPEKTETGAADTDTTPKTGRKRGAKPGHKGHGRKIPENLPVVYRTIEVPEENRFCSICGQECEVVPLTENSSEIDVEIKMCQVVTVRQRVKRTCDCEEAGPRFITAPKPPKAIPKSKFSHNLLALFIVLKFMFPVPVNRILDLLGLQGETISAGSVSGAFRKCLELFEPLYQALAEESRREKRWNAMKQAG
;
A
#
# COMPACT_ATOMS: atom_id res chain seq x y z
N MET A 1 -3.62 66.99 42.54
CA MET A 1 -4.39 67.19 41.30
C MET A 1 -3.55 67.15 40.02
N TYR A 2 -2.66 68.11 39.72
CA TYR A 2 -1.88 68.07 38.46
C TYR A 2 -0.84 66.93 38.41
N ALA A 3 -0.11 66.69 39.50
CA ALA A 3 0.91 65.62 39.57
C ALA A 3 0.31 64.20 39.44
N GLU A 4 -0.88 63.96 39.99
CA GLU A 4 -1.59 62.68 39.83
C GLU A 4 -2.02 62.47 38.37
N LEU A 5 -2.45 63.54 37.70
CA LEU A 5 -2.84 63.51 36.29
C LEU A 5 -1.66 63.18 35.38
N GLU A 6 -0.46 63.68 35.71
CA GLU A 6 0.81 63.33 35.05
C GLU A 6 1.11 61.82 35.20
N GLN A 7 1.03 61.30 36.43
CA GLN A 7 1.26 59.87 36.72
C GLN A 7 0.27 58.95 35.99
N TYR A 8 -0.99 59.36 35.88
CA TYR A 8 -1.98 58.60 35.12
C TYR A 8 -1.69 58.60 33.61
N LYS A 9 -1.21 59.71 33.05
CA LYS A 9 -0.81 59.80 31.64
C LYS A 9 0.39 58.89 31.34
N GLU A 10 1.41 58.90 32.19
CA GLU A 10 2.58 58.03 32.06
C GLU A 10 2.19 56.54 32.14
N LYS A 11 1.33 56.18 33.10
CA LYS A 11 0.81 54.81 33.24
C LYS A 11 -0.02 54.39 32.02
N TYR A 12 -0.82 55.29 31.46
CA TYR A 12 -1.61 55.01 30.26
C TYR A 12 -0.71 54.82 29.02
N ALA A 13 0.33 55.65 28.87
CA ALA A 13 1.32 55.51 27.81
C ALA A 13 2.08 54.18 27.91
N PHE A 14 2.46 53.77 29.12
CA PHE A 14 3.10 52.48 29.38
C PHE A 14 2.17 51.30 29.03
N LEU A 15 0.92 51.33 29.49
CA LEU A 15 -0.08 50.30 29.19
C LEU A 15 -0.39 50.21 27.69
N ALA A 16 -0.42 51.34 26.99
CA ALA A 16 -0.61 51.37 25.54
C ALA A 16 0.54 50.66 24.80
N LEU A 17 1.78 50.94 25.19
CA LEU A 17 2.98 50.27 24.67
C LEU A 17 2.97 48.77 24.94
N GLU A 18 2.61 48.36 26.16
CA GLU A 18 2.54 46.95 26.54
C GLU A 18 1.42 46.21 25.80
N HIS A 19 0.27 46.84 25.63
CA HIS A 19 -0.84 46.30 24.86
C HIS A 19 -0.47 46.11 23.38
N GLU A 20 0.30 47.02 22.79
CA GLU A 20 0.81 46.86 21.42
C GLU A 20 1.78 45.68 21.30
N LYS A 21 2.67 45.51 22.29
CA LYS A 21 3.59 44.35 22.36
C LYS A 21 2.83 43.02 22.49
N LEU A 22 1.82 42.97 23.36
CA LEU A 22 0.94 41.81 23.55
C LEU A 22 0.15 41.49 22.28
N LYS A 23 -0.39 42.50 21.59
CA LYS A 23 -1.07 42.33 20.30
C LYS A 23 -0.15 41.73 19.23
N LYS A 24 1.10 42.20 19.14
CA LYS A 24 2.10 41.65 18.21
C LYS A 24 2.40 40.18 18.53
N LYS A 25 2.57 39.83 19.81
CA LYS A 25 2.76 38.43 20.25
C LYS A 25 1.55 37.56 19.92
N TYR A 26 0.33 38.02 20.20
CA TYR A 26 -0.90 37.29 19.90
C TYR A 26 -1.08 37.01 18.40
N ARG A 27 -0.81 38.01 17.55
CA ARG A 27 -0.86 37.81 16.08
C ARG A 27 0.14 36.73 15.63
N ARG A 28 1.35 36.75 16.16
CA ARG A 28 2.40 35.76 15.83
C ARG A 28 2.02 34.35 16.29
N THR A 29 1.55 34.19 17.54
CA THR A 29 1.19 32.88 18.08
C THR A 29 -0.08 32.32 17.44
N LYS A 30 -1.08 33.17 17.17
CA LYS A 30 -2.31 32.78 16.45
C LYS A 30 -2.02 32.33 15.02
N GLY A 31 -1.14 33.03 14.31
CA GLY A 31 -0.69 32.61 12.97
C GLY A 31 -0.07 31.21 13.00
N ALA A 32 0.87 30.98 13.92
CA ALA A 32 1.50 29.67 14.07
C ALA A 32 0.47 28.57 14.43
N ALA A 33 -0.47 28.84 15.32
CA ALA A 33 -1.53 27.90 15.70
C ALA A 33 -2.41 27.51 14.50
N ASN A 34 -2.81 28.47 13.67
CA ASN A 34 -3.57 28.20 12.45
C ASN A 34 -2.77 27.34 11.46
N THR A 35 -1.47 27.60 11.30
CA THR A 35 -0.60 26.78 10.45
C THR A 35 -0.51 25.34 10.95
N TYR A 36 -0.29 25.14 12.26
CA TYR A 36 -0.28 23.80 12.85
C TYR A 36 -1.63 23.09 12.73
N GLN A 37 -2.73 23.81 12.92
CA GLN A 37 -4.08 23.27 12.75
C GLN A 37 -4.32 22.85 11.29
N HIS A 38 -3.82 23.60 10.31
CA HIS A 38 -3.87 23.21 8.91
C HIS A 38 -2.93 22.04 8.57
N MET A 39 -1.79 21.90 9.22
CA MET A 39 -0.89 20.74 9.02
C MET A 39 -1.47 19.45 9.62
N LEU A 40 -2.09 19.54 10.80
CA LEU A 40 -2.64 18.38 11.51
C LEU A 40 -4.02 17.97 11.00
N PHE A 41 -4.87 18.93 10.65
CA PHE A 41 -6.28 18.71 10.32
C PHE A 41 -6.70 19.30 8.97
N GLY A 42 -5.78 19.95 8.25
CA GLY A 42 -6.02 20.39 6.89
C GLY A 42 -6.13 19.21 5.94
N ARG A 43 -6.86 19.43 4.85
CA ARG A 43 -7.14 18.40 3.86
C ARG A 43 -5.84 18.02 3.16
N SER A 44 -5.33 16.82 3.43
CA SER A 44 -4.15 16.31 2.72
C SER A 44 -4.44 16.27 1.21
N PRO A 45 -3.57 16.86 0.36
CA PRO A 45 -3.76 16.90 -1.09
C PRO A 45 -3.71 15.52 -1.75
N GLU A 46 -3.39 14.45 -1.01
CA GLU A 46 -3.37 13.07 -1.50
C GLU A 46 -4.77 12.45 -1.67
N LYS A 47 -5.84 13.15 -1.30
CA LYS A 47 -7.22 12.78 -1.67
C LYS A 47 -7.74 13.71 -2.76
N SER A 48 -7.21 13.55 -3.97
CA SER A 48 -7.87 14.04 -5.18
C SER A 48 -9.08 13.16 -5.51
N SER A 49 -10.17 13.80 -5.89
CA SER A 49 -11.23 13.22 -6.72
C SER A 49 -11.93 14.37 -7.45
N PRO A 50 -12.55 14.13 -8.59
CA PRO A 50 -11.95 14.06 -9.91
C PRO A 50 -12.31 15.34 -10.71
N GLU A 51 -11.47 15.66 -11.68
CA GLU A 51 -11.76 16.34 -12.96
C GLU A 51 -12.57 17.66 -12.99
N GLU A 52 -12.00 18.60 -13.74
CA GLU A 52 -12.63 19.76 -14.39
C GLU A 52 -13.04 20.96 -13.51
N ALA A 53 -12.18 21.98 -13.49
CA ALA A 53 -12.46 23.24 -14.18
C ALA A 53 -11.35 24.26 -13.85
N VAL A 54 -10.62 24.65 -14.88
CA VAL A 54 -9.84 25.90 -14.88
C VAL A 54 -10.82 27.06 -14.72
N PRO A 55 -10.48 28.11 -13.95
CA PRO A 55 -10.50 29.40 -14.63
C PRO A 55 -9.29 30.27 -14.29
N GLU A 56 -8.79 30.87 -15.35
CA GLU A 56 -7.89 32.00 -15.37
C GLU A 56 -8.62 33.29 -14.93
N LYS A 57 -7.95 34.03 -14.05
CA LYS A 57 -8.01 35.48 -13.75
C LYS A 57 -9.21 36.31 -14.24
N THR A 58 -9.83 37.08 -13.34
CA THR A 58 -9.84 38.56 -13.40
C THR A 58 -10.37 39.19 -12.11
N GLU A 59 -9.78 40.32 -11.77
CA GLU A 59 -10.16 41.26 -10.71
C GLU A 59 -11.45 42.00 -11.08
N THR A 60 -12.30 42.29 -10.09
CA THR A 60 -12.91 43.59 -9.74
C THR A 60 -14.15 43.35 -8.87
N GLY A 61 -14.52 44.37 -8.09
CA GLY A 61 -15.33 44.22 -6.89
C GLY A 61 -16.84 44.41 -7.05
N ALA A 62 -17.47 44.24 -5.89
CA ALA A 62 -18.74 44.81 -5.43
C ALA A 62 -20.03 44.00 -5.58
N ALA A 63 -20.76 44.04 -4.46
CA ALA A 63 -22.20 43.91 -4.24
C ALA A 63 -22.87 42.51 -4.21
N ASP A 64 -23.15 42.14 -2.96
CA ASP A 64 -24.46 41.78 -2.39
C ASP A 64 -25.32 40.62 -2.90
N THR A 65 -25.74 39.85 -1.88
CA THR A 65 -26.94 39.01 -1.75
C THR A 65 -27.36 38.14 -2.93
N ASP A 66 -27.12 36.83 -2.80
CA ASP A 66 -28.21 35.90 -3.06
C ASP A 66 -28.19 34.70 -2.11
N THR A 67 -29.32 34.50 -1.44
CA THR A 67 -29.52 33.53 -0.38
C THR A 67 -30.15 32.28 -1.00
N THR A 68 -29.35 31.46 -1.67
CA THR A 68 -29.84 30.16 -2.16
C THR A 68 -29.74 29.13 -1.02
N PRO A 69 -30.86 28.51 -0.58
CA PRO A 69 -30.77 27.43 0.38
C PRO A 69 -30.17 26.23 -0.35
N LYS A 70 -28.90 25.95 -0.09
CA LYS A 70 -28.30 24.64 -0.37
C LYS A 70 -29.15 23.62 0.36
N THR A 71 -30.09 22.98 -0.34
CA THR A 71 -30.81 21.83 0.19
C THR A 71 -29.78 20.73 0.39
N GLY A 72 -29.24 20.68 1.60
CA GLY A 72 -28.28 19.69 2.03
C GLY A 72 -28.97 18.34 1.98
N ARG A 73 -28.89 17.68 0.83
CA ARG A 73 -29.30 16.27 0.71
C ARG A 73 -28.46 15.54 1.75
N LYS A 74 -29.12 15.04 2.80
CA LYS A 74 -28.45 14.35 3.91
C LYS A 74 -27.53 13.28 3.30
N ARG A 75 -26.22 13.40 3.52
CA ARG A 75 -25.26 12.38 3.11
C ARG A 75 -25.57 11.12 3.93
N GLY A 76 -25.94 10.04 3.25
CA GLY A 76 -26.32 8.78 3.87
C GLY A 76 -27.17 7.93 2.95
N ALA A 77 -27.26 6.64 3.25
CA ALA A 77 -28.16 5.73 2.55
C ALA A 77 -29.62 6.19 2.74
N LYS A 78 -30.40 6.19 1.66
CA LYS A 78 -31.83 6.53 1.73
C LYS A 78 -32.58 5.47 2.53
N PRO A 79 -33.65 5.85 3.26
CA PRO A 79 -34.57 4.87 3.84
C PRO A 79 -35.05 3.88 2.76
N GLY A 80 -34.96 2.58 3.03
CA GLY A 80 -35.27 1.51 2.07
C GLY A 80 -34.10 1.03 1.20
N HIS A 81 -32.89 1.61 1.33
CA HIS A 81 -31.72 1.10 0.63
C HIS A 81 -31.29 -0.26 1.20
N LYS A 82 -31.31 -1.31 0.37
CA LYS A 82 -30.74 -2.62 0.72
C LYS A 82 -29.24 -2.45 0.97
N GLY A 83 -28.83 -2.57 2.23
CA GLY A 83 -27.41 -2.58 2.59
C GLY A 83 -26.69 -3.66 1.78
N HIS A 84 -25.53 -3.33 1.23
CA HIS A 84 -24.62 -4.35 0.72
C HIS A 84 -23.97 -4.98 1.95
N GLY A 85 -24.41 -6.18 2.33
CA GLY A 85 -23.83 -6.93 3.45
C GLY A 85 -22.33 -7.19 3.25
N ARG A 86 -21.68 -7.77 4.27
CA ARG A 86 -20.27 -8.20 4.16
C ARG A 86 -20.17 -9.26 3.08
N LYS A 87 -19.51 -8.94 1.96
CA LYS A 87 -19.22 -9.87 0.87
C LYS A 87 -17.75 -10.23 0.93
N ILE A 88 -17.46 -11.50 1.16
CA ILE A 88 -16.11 -12.05 1.04
C ILE A 88 -15.93 -12.47 -0.42
N PRO A 89 -14.78 -12.20 -1.06
CA PRO A 89 -14.51 -12.65 -2.42
C PRO A 89 -14.55 -14.18 -2.51
N GLU A 90 -15.25 -14.71 -3.52
CA GLU A 90 -15.53 -16.16 -3.64
C GLU A 90 -14.32 -16.99 -4.09
N ASN A 91 -13.34 -16.37 -4.75
CA ASN A 91 -12.20 -17.06 -5.39
C ASN A 91 -10.91 -17.03 -4.57
N LEU A 92 -10.99 -16.80 -3.25
CA LEU A 92 -9.81 -16.87 -2.38
C LEU A 92 -9.55 -18.31 -1.94
N PRO A 93 -8.28 -18.76 -1.87
CA PRO A 93 -7.94 -20.01 -1.22
C PRO A 93 -8.46 -20.03 0.23
N VAL A 94 -9.18 -21.09 0.60
CA VAL A 94 -9.77 -21.24 1.94
C VAL A 94 -8.87 -22.10 2.82
N VAL A 95 -8.52 -21.58 3.99
CA VAL A 95 -7.79 -22.31 5.03
C VAL A 95 -8.74 -22.51 6.22
N TYR A 96 -9.06 -23.76 6.55
CA TYR A 96 -9.90 -24.08 7.70
C TYR A 96 -9.08 -24.10 8.98
N ARG A 97 -9.57 -23.41 10.03
CA ARG A 97 -9.06 -23.50 11.40
C ARG A 97 -10.20 -23.92 12.32
N THR A 98 -10.07 -25.09 12.93
CA THR A 98 -11.01 -25.58 13.94
C THR A 98 -10.49 -25.20 15.32
N ILE A 99 -11.32 -24.54 16.12
CA ILE A 99 -11.04 -24.25 17.52
C ILE A 99 -11.86 -25.23 18.35
N GLU A 100 -11.19 -26.12 19.06
CA GLU A 100 -11.86 -27.06 19.95
C GLU A 100 -12.25 -26.39 21.26
N VAL A 101 -13.33 -26.87 21.88
CA VAL A 101 -13.70 -26.46 23.24
C VAL A 101 -12.57 -26.89 24.19
N PRO A 102 -12.01 -25.97 25.01
CA PRO A 102 -11.00 -26.32 26.01
C PRO A 102 -11.49 -27.43 26.95
N GLU A 103 -10.60 -28.33 27.38
CA GLU A 103 -10.96 -29.50 28.20
C GLU A 103 -11.74 -29.14 29.46
N GLU A 104 -11.36 -28.04 30.13
CA GLU A 104 -12.05 -27.49 31.31
C GLU A 104 -13.52 -27.13 31.08
N ASN A 105 -13.88 -26.77 29.84
CA ASN A 105 -15.24 -26.44 29.43
C ASN A 105 -15.99 -27.63 28.82
N ARG A 106 -15.35 -28.81 28.72
CA ARG A 106 -16.01 -30.04 28.27
C ARG A 106 -16.77 -30.74 29.39
N PHE A 107 -16.74 -30.24 30.61
CA PHE A 107 -17.47 -30.83 31.73
C PHE A 107 -18.57 -29.90 32.23
N CYS A 108 -19.71 -30.47 32.60
CA CYS A 108 -20.79 -29.71 33.22
C CYS A 108 -20.33 -29.15 34.58
N SER A 109 -20.48 -27.84 34.78
CA SER A 109 -20.08 -27.15 36.02
C SER A 109 -20.87 -27.56 37.27
N ILE A 110 -21.96 -28.31 37.11
CA ILE A 110 -22.86 -28.73 38.20
C ILE A 110 -22.66 -30.21 38.53
N CYS A 111 -22.74 -31.10 37.53
CA CYS A 111 -22.67 -32.55 37.75
C CYS A 111 -21.32 -33.19 37.38
N GLY A 112 -20.42 -32.44 36.72
CA GLY A 112 -19.09 -32.94 36.32
C GLY A 112 -19.08 -33.94 35.17
N GLN A 113 -20.22 -34.25 34.55
CA GLN A 113 -20.27 -35.13 33.38
C GLN A 113 -19.70 -34.46 32.13
N GLU A 114 -19.04 -35.24 31.28
CA GLU A 114 -18.49 -34.77 30.01
C GLU A 114 -19.60 -34.45 29.00
N CYS A 115 -19.46 -33.33 28.31
CA CYS A 115 -20.34 -32.86 27.26
C CYS A 115 -20.04 -33.58 25.95
N GLU A 116 -21.08 -34.05 25.26
CA GLU A 116 -20.94 -34.69 23.95
C GLU A 116 -20.65 -33.66 22.85
N VAL A 117 -19.74 -34.01 21.93
CA VAL A 117 -19.46 -33.19 20.75
C VAL A 117 -20.57 -33.37 19.73
N VAL A 118 -21.26 -32.28 19.40
CA VAL A 118 -22.32 -32.26 18.37
C VAL A 118 -21.76 -31.83 17.01
N PRO A 119 -22.37 -32.25 15.88
CA PRO A 119 -21.94 -31.86 14.54
C PRO A 119 -22.30 -30.40 14.15
N LEU A 120 -22.88 -29.63 15.07
CA LEU A 120 -23.25 -28.23 14.84
C LEU A 120 -22.03 -27.33 15.04
N THR A 121 -21.69 -26.52 14.04
CA THR A 121 -20.57 -25.57 14.10
C THR A 121 -21.04 -24.13 13.93
N GLU A 122 -20.42 -23.22 14.67
CA GLU A 122 -20.53 -21.79 14.42
C GLU A 122 -19.38 -21.35 13.50
N ASN A 123 -19.70 -21.08 12.24
CA ASN A 123 -18.69 -20.76 11.23
C ASN A 123 -18.54 -19.24 11.09
N SER A 124 -17.30 -18.75 11.15
CA SER A 124 -16.93 -17.39 10.80
C SER A 124 -15.83 -17.40 9.75
N SER A 125 -15.72 -16.33 8.97
CA SER A 125 -14.70 -16.21 7.92
C SER A 125 -14.11 -14.81 7.91
N GLU A 126 -12.81 -14.75 7.64
CA GLU A 126 -12.01 -13.53 7.56
C GLU A 126 -11.09 -13.58 6.34
N ILE A 127 -10.65 -12.42 5.88
CA ILE A 127 -9.65 -12.31 4.81
C ILE A 127 -8.29 -12.20 5.49
N ASP A 128 -7.43 -13.18 5.26
CA ASP A 128 -6.09 -13.25 5.83
C ASP A 128 -5.02 -13.15 4.73
N VAL A 129 -3.79 -12.81 5.13
CA VAL A 129 -2.62 -12.76 4.25
C VAL A 129 -1.40 -13.35 4.94
N GLU A 130 -0.84 -14.42 4.34
CA GLU A 130 0.43 -14.99 4.76
C GLU A 130 1.51 -14.64 3.73
N ILE A 131 2.52 -13.86 4.15
CA ILE A 131 3.70 -13.57 3.32
C ILE A 131 4.82 -14.49 3.76
N LYS A 132 5.15 -15.49 2.94
CA LYS A 132 6.21 -16.47 3.26
C LYS A 132 7.26 -16.62 2.16
N MET A 133 8.51 -16.35 2.49
CA MET A 133 9.65 -16.73 1.68
C MET A 133 10.04 -18.18 2.00
N CYS A 134 10.30 -18.98 0.96
CA CYS A 134 10.70 -20.37 1.11
C CYS A 134 11.87 -20.73 0.21
N GLN A 135 12.69 -21.67 0.67
CA GLN A 135 13.75 -22.26 -0.14
C GLN A 135 13.18 -23.42 -0.95
N VAL A 136 13.32 -23.35 -2.27
CA VAL A 136 12.96 -24.46 -3.16
C VAL A 136 14.22 -25.26 -3.48
N VAL A 137 14.30 -26.49 -2.95
CA VAL A 137 15.39 -27.42 -3.23
C VAL A 137 14.95 -28.40 -4.32
N THR A 138 15.57 -28.32 -5.49
CA THR A 138 15.30 -29.27 -6.59
C THR A 138 16.26 -30.46 -6.49
N VAL A 139 15.73 -31.62 -6.13
CA VAL A 139 16.46 -32.90 -6.18
C VAL A 139 16.18 -33.58 -7.52
N ARG A 140 17.22 -33.83 -8.31
CA ARG A 140 17.10 -34.48 -9.62
C ARG A 140 17.34 -35.98 -9.47
N GLN A 141 16.38 -36.78 -9.89
CA GLN A 141 16.51 -38.23 -9.90
C GLN A 141 17.67 -38.67 -10.81
N ARG A 142 18.40 -39.69 -10.35
CA ARG A 142 19.44 -40.37 -11.12
C ARG A 142 19.06 -41.84 -11.22
N VAL A 143 19.14 -42.40 -12.42
CA VAL A 143 18.97 -43.83 -12.65
C VAL A 143 20.29 -44.43 -13.10
N LYS A 144 20.61 -45.61 -12.58
CA LYS A 144 21.77 -46.41 -12.99
C LYS A 144 21.30 -47.39 -14.05
N ARG A 145 21.97 -47.42 -15.20
CA ARG A 145 21.78 -48.48 -16.18
C ARG A 145 22.33 -49.79 -15.63
N THR A 146 21.53 -50.85 -15.76
CA THR A 146 21.85 -52.21 -15.28
C THR A 146 22.42 -53.12 -16.35
N CYS A 147 22.35 -52.76 -17.63
CA CYS A 147 22.94 -53.53 -18.73
C CYS A 147 24.38 -53.10 -19.04
N ASP A 148 25.14 -54.03 -19.65
CA ASP A 148 26.55 -53.84 -20.00
C ASP A 148 26.77 -53.34 -21.44
N CYS A 149 25.71 -52.88 -22.13
CA CYS A 149 25.84 -52.36 -23.49
C CYS A 149 26.62 -51.02 -23.49
N GLU A 150 27.85 -51.04 -24.01
CA GLU A 150 28.75 -49.86 -24.07
C GLU A 150 28.21 -48.76 -25.00
N GLU A 151 27.56 -49.14 -26.10
CA GLU A 151 27.05 -48.20 -27.11
C GLU A 151 25.84 -47.37 -26.64
N ALA A 152 25.13 -47.81 -25.59
CA ALA A 152 23.91 -47.16 -25.12
C ALA A 152 24.18 -45.93 -24.20
N GLY A 153 25.42 -45.43 -24.17
CA GLY A 153 25.78 -44.15 -23.56
C GLY A 153 26.11 -44.20 -22.06
N PRO A 154 25.97 -43.08 -21.32
CA PRO A 154 26.44 -42.98 -19.94
C PRO A 154 25.76 -43.96 -18.97
N ARG A 155 26.53 -44.55 -18.04
CA ARG A 155 26.02 -45.51 -17.04
C ARG A 155 25.00 -44.91 -16.05
N PHE A 156 25.05 -43.60 -15.84
CA PHE A 156 24.08 -42.87 -15.01
C PHE A 156 23.36 -41.82 -15.85
N ILE A 157 22.04 -41.88 -15.84
CA ILE A 157 21.18 -40.89 -16.49
C ILE A 157 20.58 -40.02 -15.38
N THR A 158 20.69 -38.70 -15.53
CA THR A 158 20.14 -37.74 -14.56
C THR A 158 18.98 -36.99 -15.22
N ALA A 159 17.85 -36.88 -14.54
CA ALA A 159 16.70 -36.08 -14.99
C ALA A 159 17.14 -34.67 -15.43
N PRO A 160 16.57 -34.04 -16.46
CA PRO A 160 17.03 -32.74 -16.95
C PRO A 160 16.94 -31.64 -15.87
N LYS A 161 17.67 -30.53 -16.06
CA LYS A 161 17.56 -29.37 -15.17
C LYS A 161 16.20 -28.69 -15.44
N PRO A 162 15.49 -28.24 -14.39
CA PRO A 162 14.32 -27.40 -14.62
C PRO A 162 14.75 -26.13 -15.35
N PRO A 163 13.88 -25.58 -16.22
CA PRO A 163 14.17 -24.31 -16.90
C PRO A 163 14.40 -23.22 -15.84
N LYS A 164 15.36 -22.34 -16.10
CA LYS A 164 15.63 -21.13 -15.30
C LYS A 164 15.85 -19.94 -16.21
N ALA A 165 15.11 -18.84 -16.00
CA ALA A 165 15.25 -17.60 -16.75
C ALA A 165 16.67 -17.04 -16.63
N ILE A 166 17.18 -16.96 -15.41
CA ILE A 166 18.58 -16.59 -15.15
C ILE A 166 19.33 -17.84 -14.67
N PRO A 167 20.28 -18.36 -15.48
CA PRO A 167 21.10 -19.52 -15.09
C PRO A 167 21.81 -19.28 -13.75
N LYS A 168 21.78 -20.28 -12.86
CA LYS A 168 22.41 -20.26 -11.52
C LYS A 168 21.91 -19.15 -10.58
N SER A 169 20.81 -18.47 -10.90
CA SER A 169 20.23 -17.47 -9.99
C SER A 169 19.79 -18.09 -8.66
N LYS A 170 19.97 -17.31 -7.59
CA LYS A 170 19.43 -17.58 -6.25
C LYS A 170 17.91 -17.40 -6.20
N PHE A 171 17.37 -16.55 -7.08
CA PHE A 171 15.95 -16.23 -7.11
C PHE A 171 15.20 -17.14 -8.09
N SER A 172 13.98 -17.55 -7.69
CA SER A 172 13.04 -18.27 -8.55
C SER A 172 12.39 -17.33 -9.56
N HIS A 173 11.72 -17.88 -10.59
CA HIS A 173 10.93 -17.09 -11.54
C HIS A 173 9.86 -16.26 -10.85
N ASN A 174 9.13 -16.88 -9.91
CA ASN A 174 8.04 -16.24 -9.20
C ASN A 174 8.54 -15.04 -8.38
N LEU A 175 9.69 -15.20 -7.72
CA LEU A 175 10.27 -14.11 -6.91
C LEU A 175 10.80 -12.97 -7.80
N LEU A 176 11.44 -13.28 -8.93
CA LEU A 176 11.87 -12.27 -9.89
C LEU A 176 10.68 -11.50 -10.49
N ALA A 177 9.61 -12.21 -10.86
CA ALA A 177 8.38 -11.62 -11.37
C ALA A 177 7.75 -10.69 -10.31
N LEU A 178 7.69 -11.13 -9.05
CA LEU A 178 7.20 -10.31 -7.94
C LEU A 178 8.02 -9.03 -7.78
N PHE A 179 9.36 -9.11 -7.82
CA PHE A 179 10.22 -7.93 -7.74
C PHE A 179 9.96 -6.94 -8.88
N ILE A 180 9.80 -7.43 -10.11
CA ILE A 180 9.53 -6.59 -11.29
C ILE A 180 8.16 -5.92 -11.17
N VAL A 181 7.12 -6.68 -10.85
CA VAL A 181 5.76 -6.17 -10.68
C VAL A 181 5.72 -5.10 -9.59
N LEU A 182 6.26 -5.39 -8.41
CA LEU A 182 6.27 -4.42 -7.31
C LEU A 182 7.09 -3.16 -7.66
N LYS A 183 8.25 -3.32 -8.30
CA LYS A 183 9.14 -2.19 -8.61
C LYS A 183 8.61 -1.29 -9.71
N PHE A 184 8.07 -1.87 -10.78
CA PHE A 184 7.76 -1.16 -12.03
C PHE A 184 6.25 -0.95 -12.24
N MET A 185 5.40 -1.88 -11.78
CA MET A 185 3.94 -1.73 -11.88
C MET A 185 3.36 -0.97 -10.68
N PHE A 186 3.89 -1.18 -9.46
CA PHE A 186 3.39 -0.56 -8.22
C PHE A 186 4.32 0.51 -7.61
N PRO A 187 5.19 1.12 -8.41
CA PRO A 187 6.34 1.95 -7.98
C PRO A 187 6.99 1.71 -6.60
N VAL A 188 7.04 0.47 -6.09
CA VAL A 188 7.56 0.22 -4.75
C VAL A 188 9.10 0.25 -4.76
N PRO A 189 9.76 1.05 -3.91
CA PRO A 189 11.23 1.03 -3.81
C PRO A 189 11.75 -0.35 -3.41
N VAL A 190 12.87 -0.79 -3.99
CA VAL A 190 13.43 -2.14 -3.73
C VAL A 190 13.63 -2.39 -2.24
N ASN A 191 14.17 -1.41 -1.51
CA ASN A 191 14.38 -1.54 -0.07
C ASN A 191 13.08 -1.80 0.70
N ARG A 192 11.95 -1.20 0.29
CA ARG A 192 10.64 -1.46 0.92
C ARG A 192 10.13 -2.87 0.64
N ILE A 193 10.40 -3.39 -0.55
CA ILE A 193 10.07 -4.78 -0.88
C ILE A 193 10.91 -5.73 -0.02
N LEU A 194 12.20 -5.41 0.16
CA LEU A 194 13.11 -6.18 1.01
C LEU A 194 12.70 -6.14 2.48
N ASP A 195 12.29 -4.98 2.99
CA ASP A 195 11.77 -4.85 4.36
C ASP A 195 10.52 -5.73 4.57
N LEU A 196 9.59 -5.73 3.60
CA LEU A 196 8.37 -6.53 3.63
C LEU A 196 8.68 -8.03 3.67
N LEU A 197 9.59 -8.49 2.80
CA LEU A 197 10.00 -9.91 2.77
C LEU A 197 10.88 -10.29 3.97
N GLY A 198 11.60 -9.32 4.53
CA GLY A 198 12.48 -9.48 5.68
C GLY A 198 11.76 -9.56 7.02
N LEU A 199 10.44 -9.37 7.08
CA LEU A 199 9.64 -9.56 8.30
C LEU A 199 9.80 -10.97 8.91
N GLN A 200 10.23 -11.95 8.11
CA GLN A 200 10.47 -13.33 8.55
C GLN A 200 11.91 -13.59 9.00
N GLY A 201 12.75 -12.56 9.12
CA GLY A 201 14.12 -12.63 9.65
C GLY A 201 15.21 -12.94 8.62
N GLU A 202 14.85 -13.27 7.38
CA GLU A 202 15.82 -13.54 6.31
C GLU A 202 16.02 -12.30 5.43
N THR A 203 17.27 -11.93 5.14
CA THR A 203 17.58 -10.69 4.42
C THR A 203 18.19 -10.94 3.04
N ILE A 204 17.62 -10.31 2.02
CA ILE A 204 18.18 -10.28 0.66
C ILE A 204 18.85 -8.92 0.47
N SER A 205 20.07 -8.90 -0.07
CA SER A 205 20.74 -7.63 -0.37
C SER A 205 20.15 -6.93 -1.60
N ALA A 206 19.98 -5.60 -1.52
CA ALA A 206 19.53 -4.78 -2.64
C ALA A 206 20.43 -4.91 -3.88
N GLY A 207 21.74 -5.12 -3.68
CA GLY A 207 22.68 -5.39 -4.75
C GLY A 207 22.37 -6.68 -5.52
N SER A 208 21.93 -7.74 -4.82
CA SER A 208 21.53 -9.00 -5.47
C SER A 208 20.30 -8.81 -6.35
N VAL A 209 19.30 -8.06 -5.87
CA VAL A 209 18.08 -7.75 -6.64
C VAL A 209 18.43 -6.89 -7.86
N SER A 210 19.25 -5.87 -7.68
CA SER A 210 19.70 -4.98 -8.77
C SER A 210 20.48 -5.74 -9.85
N GLY A 211 21.37 -6.66 -9.44
CA GLY A 211 22.08 -7.55 -10.36
C GLY A 211 21.14 -8.48 -11.12
N ALA A 212 20.10 -8.99 -10.45
CA ALA A 212 19.07 -9.80 -11.10
C ALA A 212 18.25 -8.99 -12.12
N PHE A 213 17.89 -7.74 -11.83
CA PHE A 213 17.21 -6.87 -12.80
C PHE A 213 18.03 -6.63 -14.05
N ARG A 214 19.35 -6.39 -13.92
CA ARG A 214 20.23 -6.26 -15.08
C ARG A 214 20.19 -7.51 -15.97
N LYS A 215 20.16 -8.70 -15.36
CA LYS A 215 20.03 -9.96 -16.10
C LYS A 215 18.64 -10.15 -16.72
N CYS A 216 17.58 -9.66 -16.09
CA CYS A 216 16.25 -9.66 -16.69
C CYS A 216 16.16 -8.72 -17.90
N LEU A 217 16.86 -7.58 -17.91
CA LEU A 217 16.89 -6.68 -19.06
C LEU A 217 17.38 -7.39 -20.33
N GLU A 218 18.42 -8.21 -20.23
CA GLU A 218 18.93 -9.03 -21.33
C GLU A 218 17.86 -9.96 -21.91
N LEU A 219 16.91 -10.44 -21.09
CA LEU A 219 15.81 -11.32 -21.50
C LEU A 219 14.65 -10.56 -22.15
N PHE A 220 14.42 -9.31 -21.74
CA PHE A 220 13.34 -8.46 -22.26
C PHE A 220 13.72 -7.69 -23.52
N GLU A 221 15.02 -7.58 -23.83
CA GLU A 221 15.50 -6.86 -25.01
C GLU A 221 14.80 -7.27 -26.32
N PRO A 222 14.63 -8.57 -26.65
CA PRO A 222 13.93 -8.95 -27.89
C PRO A 222 12.46 -8.52 -27.90
N LEU A 223 11.80 -8.57 -26.73
CA LEU A 223 10.41 -8.13 -26.58
C LEU A 223 10.29 -6.61 -26.75
N TYR A 224 11.22 -5.86 -26.16
CA TYR A 224 11.27 -4.41 -26.31
C TYR A 224 11.49 -4.00 -27.76
N GLN A 225 12.40 -4.68 -28.48
CA GLN A 225 12.64 -4.44 -29.90
C GLN A 225 11.38 -4.70 -30.73
N ALA A 226 10.69 -5.82 -30.49
CA ALA A 226 9.42 -6.13 -31.15
C ALA A 226 8.33 -5.07 -30.87
N LEU A 227 8.18 -4.64 -29.62
CA LEU A 227 7.26 -3.56 -29.23
C LEU A 227 7.61 -2.24 -29.93
N ALA A 228 8.90 -1.90 -30.01
CA ALA A 228 9.36 -0.69 -30.65
C ALA A 228 9.15 -0.73 -32.17
N GLU A 229 9.35 -1.89 -32.81
CA GLU A 229 9.02 -2.11 -34.23
C GLU A 229 7.53 -1.91 -34.50
N GLU A 230 6.67 -2.52 -33.67
CA GLU A 230 5.23 -2.41 -33.84
C GLU A 230 4.75 -0.97 -33.61
N SER A 231 5.25 -0.30 -32.57
CA SER A 231 4.97 1.11 -32.30
C SER A 231 5.40 2.03 -33.45
N ARG A 232 6.50 1.73 -34.16
CA ARG A 232 6.92 2.47 -35.35
C ARG A 232 6.03 2.23 -36.58
N ARG A 233 5.37 1.07 -36.67
CA ARG A 233 4.42 0.75 -37.75
C ARG A 233 3.07 1.41 -37.56
N GLU A 234 2.67 1.69 -36.32
CA GLU A 234 1.43 2.40 -36.05
C GLU A 234 1.47 3.85 -36.58
N LYS A 235 0.48 4.19 -37.41
CA LYS A 235 0.34 5.54 -37.96
C LYS A 235 -0.16 6.57 -36.94
N ARG A 236 -0.68 6.14 -35.79
CA ARG A 236 -1.17 7.01 -34.72
C ARG A 236 -0.08 7.21 -33.67
N TRP A 237 0.68 8.28 -33.85
CA TRP A 237 1.61 8.76 -32.84
C TRP A 237 0.83 9.30 -31.63
N ASN A 238 0.65 8.46 -30.59
CA ASN A 238 0.17 8.92 -29.29
C ASN A 238 1.32 9.61 -28.54
N ALA A 239 1.82 10.74 -29.06
CA ALA A 239 2.57 11.65 -28.20
C ALA A 239 1.65 12.11 -27.09
N MET A 240 1.94 11.69 -25.86
CA MET A 240 1.59 12.50 -24.70
C MET A 240 2.08 13.92 -24.99
N LYS A 241 1.16 14.84 -25.23
CA LYS A 241 1.44 16.27 -25.29
C LYS A 241 2.19 16.62 -24.01
N GLN A 242 3.47 16.91 -24.12
CA GLN A 242 4.20 17.63 -23.08
C GLN A 242 3.48 18.97 -22.93
N ALA A 243 2.75 19.13 -21.83
CA ALA A 243 2.20 20.41 -21.43
C ALA A 243 3.36 21.38 -21.24
N GLY A 244 3.35 22.47 -22.00
CA GLY A 244 4.24 23.61 -21.83
C GLY A 244 3.96 24.40 -20.57
#